data_AF-A0A937KE61-F1
#
_entry.id   AF-A0A937KE61-F1
#
_cell.length_a   1.000
_cell.length_b   1.000
_cell.length_c   1.000
_cell.angle_alpha   90.00
_cell.angle_beta   90.00
_cell.angle_gamma   90.00
#
_symmetry.space_group_name_H-M   'P 1'
#
loop_
_entity.id
_entity.type
_entity.pdbx_description
1 polymer ?
#
loop_
_entity_poly.entity_id
_entity_poly.type
_entity_poly.pdbx_seq_one_letter_code
_entity_poly.pdbx_strand_id
1 'polypeptide(L)'
;MKKITDILLMLALAILALATVSCEENEPEITGIEPSFKIRFINQDSISKLNDSISIINADLQEIADSLVVIDTLESRDENADYTANKEALNTYKKELNQDKSDLTKIINLINSGKVHLTSLEGQNGVGTLIYEDSLTLYRFPLNTNADFSRFIMTIDGNEYSLDTYYTRETVEEERYIVIKAYNFEIRDYSRFDSLKISQRDSINYSSNEATVTAYF
;
A
#
# COMPACT_ATOMS: atom_id res chain seq x y z
N MET A 1 -48.56 57.18 29.90
CA MET A 1 -47.49 56.26 30.38
C MET A 1 -47.69 54.80 29.97
N LYS A 2 -48.92 54.26 29.83
CA LYS A 2 -49.16 52.87 29.37
C LYS A 2 -48.54 52.48 28.02
N LYS A 3 -48.41 53.41 27.06
CA LYS A 3 -47.88 53.11 25.72
C LYS A 3 -46.39 52.75 25.67
N ILE A 4 -45.59 53.20 26.65
CA ILE A 4 -44.13 52.95 26.65
C ILE A 4 -43.82 51.57 27.23
N THR A 5 -44.57 51.16 28.26
CA THR A 5 -44.45 49.83 28.87
C THR A 5 -44.83 48.72 27.89
N ASP A 6 -45.84 48.93 27.06
CA ASP A 6 -46.27 47.94 26.06
C ASP A 6 -45.24 47.76 24.94
N ILE A 7 -44.56 48.84 24.54
CA ILE A 7 -43.47 48.81 23.55
C ILE A 7 -42.24 48.09 24.12
N LEU A 8 -41.88 48.37 25.38
CA LEU A 8 -40.76 47.70 26.05
C LEU A 8 -41.02 46.20 26.25
N LEU A 9 -42.26 45.82 26.55
CA LEU A 9 -42.65 44.41 26.70
C LEU A 9 -42.57 43.66 25.35
N MET A 10 -43.05 44.28 24.27
CA MET A 10 -42.92 43.74 22.91
C MET A 10 -41.45 43.60 22.48
N LEU A 11 -40.61 44.58 22.82
CA LEU A 11 -39.19 44.54 22.50
C LEU A 11 -38.46 43.44 23.28
N ALA A 12 -38.79 43.27 24.56
CA ALA A 12 -38.23 42.20 25.39
C ALA A 12 -38.65 40.81 24.89
N LEU A 13 -39.91 40.64 24.45
CA LEU A 13 -40.37 39.41 23.83
C LEU A 13 -39.70 39.14 22.48
N ALA A 14 -39.46 40.17 21.68
CA ALA A 14 -38.74 40.03 20.41
C ALA A 14 -37.28 39.62 20.61
N ILE A 15 -36.60 40.20 21.62
CA ILE A 15 -35.23 39.83 21.98
C ILE A 15 -35.17 38.39 22.53
N LEU A 16 -36.16 37.97 23.33
CA LEU A 16 -36.24 36.58 23.80
C LEU A 16 -36.46 35.60 22.64
N ALA A 17 -37.33 35.94 21.68
CA ALA A 17 -37.57 35.13 20.49
C ALA A 17 -36.33 35.04 19.59
N LEU A 18 -35.57 36.14 19.44
CA LEU A 18 -34.30 36.16 18.71
C LEU A 18 -33.22 35.32 19.41
N ALA A 19 -33.20 35.28 20.75
CA ALA A 19 -32.27 34.44 21.51
C ALA A 19 -32.60 32.94 21.40
N THR A 20 -33.87 32.56 21.20
CA THR A 20 -34.26 31.16 20.97
C THR A 20 -33.94 30.67 19.56
N VAL A 21 -33.84 31.55 18.56
CA VAL A 21 -33.44 31.19 17.19
C VAL A 21 -31.92 31.12 17.04
N SER A 22 -31.13 31.79 17.90
CA SER A 22 -29.67 31.67 17.89
C SER A 22 -29.14 30.41 18.61
N CYS A 23 -30.03 29.57 19.15
CA CYS A 23 -29.72 28.24 19.67
C CYS A 23 -30.19 27.15 18.69
N GLU A 24 -30.06 27.42 17.38
CA GLU A 24 -30.02 26.34 16.41
C GLU A 24 -28.73 25.55 16.71
N GLU A 25 -28.88 24.46 17.46
CA GLU A 25 -27.87 23.41 17.60
C GLU A 25 -27.53 22.94 16.18
N ASN A 26 -26.58 23.61 15.54
CA ASN A 26 -25.91 23.04 14.40
C ASN A 26 -25.20 21.79 14.93
N GLU A 27 -25.81 20.62 14.72
CA GLU A 27 -25.14 19.35 14.89
C GLU A 27 -23.78 19.47 14.19
N PRO A 28 -22.66 19.20 14.86
CA PRO A 28 -21.36 19.36 14.24
C PRO A 28 -21.30 18.47 13.00
N GLU A 29 -21.06 19.06 11.83
CA GLU A 29 -20.81 18.26 10.63
C GLU A 29 -19.59 17.37 10.89
N ILE A 30 -19.75 16.07 10.62
CA ILE A 30 -18.65 15.11 10.65
C ILE A 30 -17.76 15.43 9.44
N THR A 31 -16.86 16.38 9.58
CA THR A 31 -15.82 16.68 8.58
C THR A 31 -14.46 16.42 9.21
N GLY A 32 -13.97 15.20 9.03
CA GLY A 32 -12.70 14.74 9.56
C GLY A 32 -12.01 13.76 8.61
N ILE A 33 -10.74 13.45 8.88
CA ILE A 33 -10.04 12.39 8.15
C ILE A 33 -10.69 11.07 8.50
N GLU A 34 -11.41 10.48 7.54
CA GLU A 34 -12.04 9.18 7.72
C GLU A 34 -11.01 8.10 8.08
N PRO A 35 -11.37 7.16 8.98
CA PRO A 35 -10.50 6.07 9.35
C PRO A 35 -10.16 5.25 8.12
N SER A 36 -8.89 4.89 7.96
CA SER A 36 -8.37 4.22 6.78
C SER A 36 -7.08 3.50 7.12
N PHE A 37 -6.64 2.56 6.30
CA PHE A 37 -5.29 2.00 6.38
C PHE A 37 -4.63 2.02 5.00
N LYS A 38 -3.32 1.82 4.98
CA LYS A 38 -2.57 1.68 3.72
C LYS A 38 -2.27 0.21 3.48
N ILE A 39 -2.32 -0.23 2.23
CA ILE A 39 -1.91 -1.58 1.84
C ILE A 39 -1.01 -1.55 0.62
N ARG A 40 -0.04 -2.47 0.57
CA ARG A 40 0.80 -2.73 -0.60
C ARG A 40 0.83 -4.22 -0.90
N PHE A 41 0.96 -4.55 -2.18
CA PHE A 41 0.90 -5.92 -2.68
C PHE A 41 2.26 -6.35 -3.21
N ILE A 42 2.72 -7.55 -2.85
CA ILE A 42 4.02 -8.10 -3.28
C ILE A 42 3.81 -9.51 -3.82
N ASN A 43 4.06 -9.70 -5.12
CA ASN A 43 3.97 -11.00 -5.80
C ASN A 43 5.23 -11.85 -5.49
N GLN A 44 5.13 -12.77 -4.53
CA GLN A 44 6.29 -13.57 -4.07
C GLN A 44 6.70 -14.64 -5.08
N ASP A 45 5.74 -15.25 -5.76
CA ASP A 45 6.00 -16.28 -6.77
C ASP A 45 6.86 -15.75 -7.92
N SER A 46 6.58 -14.53 -8.37
CA SER A 46 7.38 -13.85 -9.39
C SER A 46 8.78 -13.57 -8.90
N ILE A 47 8.95 -13.14 -7.64
CA ILE A 47 10.27 -12.91 -7.04
C ILE A 47 11.07 -14.22 -6.99
N SER A 48 10.45 -15.33 -6.58
CA SER A 48 11.13 -16.63 -6.51
C SER A 48 11.64 -17.06 -7.89
N LYS A 49 10.78 -17.01 -8.91
CA LYS A 49 11.17 -17.38 -10.29
C LYS A 49 12.29 -16.48 -10.84
N LEU A 50 12.25 -15.18 -10.53
CA LEU A 50 13.31 -14.25 -10.95
C LEU A 50 14.63 -14.53 -10.22
N ASN A 51 14.59 -14.90 -8.94
CA ASN A 51 15.78 -15.32 -8.20
C ASN A 51 16.37 -16.63 -8.75
N ASP A 52 15.53 -17.59 -9.15
CA ASP A 52 15.98 -18.83 -9.80
C ASP A 52 16.71 -18.53 -11.12
N SER A 53 16.15 -17.65 -11.96
CA SER A 53 16.80 -17.18 -13.19
C SER A 53 18.14 -16.49 -12.91
N ILE A 54 18.22 -15.65 -11.87
CA ILE A 54 19.49 -15.03 -11.44
C ILE A 54 20.49 -16.09 -10.98
N SER A 55 20.04 -17.15 -10.31
CA SER A 55 20.89 -18.26 -9.89
C SER A 55 21.48 -19.01 -11.09
N ILE A 56 20.69 -19.25 -12.14
CA ILE A 56 21.16 -19.86 -13.39
C ILE A 56 22.21 -18.96 -14.04
N ILE A 57 21.92 -17.66 -14.18
CA ILE A 57 22.88 -16.68 -14.74
C ILE A 57 24.20 -16.67 -13.94
N ASN A 58 24.14 -16.76 -12.61
CA ASN A 58 25.36 -16.82 -11.79
C ASN A 58 26.18 -18.09 -12.05
N ALA A 59 25.52 -19.22 -12.31
CA ALA A 59 26.20 -20.47 -12.67
C ALA A 59 26.90 -20.33 -14.04
N ASP A 60 26.21 -19.78 -15.04
CA ASP A 60 26.78 -19.54 -16.37
C ASP A 60 27.97 -18.56 -16.31
N LEU A 61 27.85 -17.50 -15.52
CA LEU A 61 28.95 -16.55 -15.28
C LEU A 61 30.18 -17.22 -14.65
N GLN A 62 29.96 -18.20 -13.76
CA GLN A 62 31.04 -18.98 -13.16
C GLN A 62 31.69 -19.92 -14.19
N GLU A 63 30.90 -20.61 -15.00
CA GLU A 63 31.41 -21.48 -16.07
C GLU A 63 32.25 -20.70 -17.09
N ILE A 64 31.82 -19.48 -17.45
CA ILE A 64 32.62 -18.60 -18.30
C ILE A 64 33.93 -18.20 -17.62
N ALA A 65 33.91 -17.88 -16.32
CA ALA A 65 35.12 -17.54 -15.58
C ALA A 65 36.11 -18.71 -15.55
N ASP A 66 35.63 -19.92 -15.30
CA ASP A 66 36.45 -21.13 -15.31
C ASP A 66 37.02 -21.41 -16.71
N SER A 67 36.21 -21.22 -17.76
CA SER A 67 36.64 -21.37 -19.15
C SER A 67 37.75 -20.38 -19.53
N LEU A 68 37.64 -19.12 -19.10
CA LEU A 68 38.67 -18.11 -19.34
C LEU A 68 40.01 -18.50 -18.67
N VAL A 69 39.97 -19.02 -17.44
CA VAL A 69 41.17 -19.52 -16.73
C VAL A 69 41.81 -20.70 -17.45
N VAL A 70 41.00 -21.62 -17.99
CA VAL A 70 41.49 -22.73 -18.81
C VAL A 70 42.19 -22.19 -20.06
N ILE A 71 41.59 -21.24 -20.76
CA ILE A 71 42.20 -20.62 -21.95
C ILE A 71 43.52 -19.94 -21.59
N ASP A 72 43.57 -19.14 -20.52
CA ASP A 72 44.82 -18.50 -20.05
C ASP A 72 45.92 -19.53 -19.75
N THR A 73 45.53 -20.67 -19.19
CA THR A 73 46.45 -21.79 -18.92
C THR A 73 46.96 -22.45 -20.20
N LEU A 74 46.14 -22.55 -21.24
CA LEU A 74 46.55 -23.12 -22.53
C LEU A 74 47.51 -22.17 -23.27
N GLU A 75 47.21 -20.87 -23.32
CA GLU A 75 48.06 -19.87 -23.96
C GLU A 75 49.42 -19.73 -23.26
N SER A 76 49.46 -19.88 -21.93
CA SER A 76 50.74 -19.87 -21.20
C SER A 76 51.61 -21.11 -21.43
N ARG A 77 51.06 -22.19 -21.99
CA ARG A 77 51.77 -23.45 -22.26
C ARG A 77 52.25 -23.60 -23.70
N ASP A 78 51.61 -22.91 -24.64
CA ASP A 78 51.94 -22.93 -26.07
C ASP A 78 51.97 -21.50 -26.62
N GLU A 79 53.17 -21.02 -26.96
CA GLU A 79 53.40 -19.67 -27.48
C GLU A 79 52.70 -19.39 -28.82
N ASN A 80 52.26 -20.43 -29.54
CA ASN A 80 51.52 -20.29 -30.81
C ASN A 80 50.00 -20.43 -30.64
N ALA A 81 49.51 -20.74 -29.43
CA ALA A 81 48.09 -20.82 -29.19
C ALA A 81 47.48 -19.42 -29.12
N ASP A 82 46.49 -19.15 -29.97
CA ASP A 82 45.73 -17.91 -30.00
C ASP A 82 44.24 -18.21 -29.84
N TYR A 83 43.69 -17.86 -28.69
CA TYR A 83 42.27 -17.97 -28.38
C TYR A 83 41.61 -16.60 -28.20
N THR A 84 42.18 -15.55 -28.78
CA THR A 84 41.68 -14.16 -28.66
C THR A 84 40.19 -14.09 -29.01
N ALA A 85 39.78 -14.70 -30.13
CA ALA A 85 38.38 -14.72 -30.55
C ALA A 85 37.46 -15.45 -29.55
N ASN A 86 37.92 -16.55 -28.95
CA ASN A 86 37.16 -17.26 -27.92
C ASN A 86 37.01 -16.43 -26.64
N LYS A 87 38.07 -15.75 -26.21
CA LYS A 87 38.03 -14.84 -25.05
C LYS A 87 37.10 -13.67 -25.30
N GLU A 88 37.13 -13.07 -26.49
CA GLU A 88 36.22 -11.99 -26.86
C GLU A 88 34.76 -12.45 -26.88
N ALA A 89 34.47 -13.63 -27.43
CA ALA A 89 33.12 -14.21 -27.42
C ALA A 89 32.63 -14.48 -25.98
N LEU A 90 33.46 -15.10 -25.14
CA LEU A 90 33.14 -15.37 -23.74
C LEU A 90 32.93 -14.07 -22.94
N ASN A 91 33.77 -13.06 -23.14
CA ASN A 91 33.61 -11.76 -22.47
C ASN A 91 32.36 -11.01 -22.97
N THR A 92 32.01 -11.15 -24.25
CA THR A 92 30.76 -10.62 -24.80
C THR A 92 29.55 -11.27 -24.14
N TYR A 93 29.52 -12.60 -24.09
CA TYR A 93 28.43 -13.34 -23.46
C TYR A 93 28.33 -13.05 -21.95
N LYS A 94 29.47 -12.96 -21.26
CA LYS A 94 29.55 -12.51 -19.86
C LYS A 94 28.92 -11.13 -19.66
N LYS A 95 29.11 -10.20 -20.60
CA LYS A 95 28.53 -8.85 -20.53
C LYS A 95 27.00 -8.90 -20.68
N GLU A 96 26.50 -9.69 -21.62
CA GLU A 96 25.06 -9.88 -21.84
C GLU A 96 24.38 -10.49 -20.60
N LEU A 97 24.95 -11.56 -20.04
CA LEU A 97 24.44 -12.16 -18.79
C LEU A 97 24.41 -11.19 -17.61
N ASN A 98 25.42 -10.33 -17.47
CA ASN A 98 25.43 -9.30 -16.43
C ASN A 98 24.35 -8.22 -16.65
N GLN A 99 24.06 -7.88 -17.92
CA GLN A 99 22.98 -6.98 -18.26
C GLN A 99 21.61 -7.60 -17.90
N ASP A 100 21.38 -8.85 -18.29
CA ASP A 100 20.15 -9.58 -17.97
C ASP A 100 19.94 -9.68 -16.46
N LYS A 101 21.00 -10.02 -15.71
CA LYS A 101 20.96 -10.03 -14.24
C LYS A 101 20.58 -8.66 -13.66
N SER A 102 21.12 -7.57 -14.21
CA SER A 102 20.79 -6.21 -13.79
C SER A 102 19.30 -5.91 -14.02
N ASP A 103 18.78 -6.30 -15.17
CA ASP A 103 17.39 -6.03 -15.55
C ASP A 103 16.41 -6.87 -14.72
N LEU A 104 16.70 -8.14 -14.46
CA LEU A 104 15.92 -8.96 -13.53
C LEU A 104 15.93 -8.38 -12.10
N THR A 105 17.08 -7.87 -11.64
CA THR A 105 17.19 -7.22 -10.32
C THR A 105 16.32 -5.97 -10.24
N LYS A 106 16.24 -5.17 -11.32
CA LYS A 106 15.35 -4.00 -11.39
C LYS A 106 13.88 -4.42 -11.31
N ILE A 107 13.50 -5.52 -11.97
CA ILE A 107 12.13 -6.06 -11.91
C ILE A 107 11.82 -6.53 -10.48
N ILE A 108 12.72 -7.27 -9.83
CA ILE A 108 12.57 -7.67 -8.41
C ILE A 108 12.37 -6.44 -7.51
N ASN A 109 13.18 -5.39 -7.71
CA ASN A 109 13.06 -4.15 -6.95
C ASN A 109 11.71 -3.45 -7.21
N LEU A 110 11.20 -3.51 -8.45
CA LEU A 110 9.89 -2.99 -8.81
C LEU A 110 8.75 -3.75 -8.10
N ILE A 111 8.80 -5.08 -8.10
CA ILE A 111 7.81 -5.93 -7.39
C ILE A 111 7.90 -5.68 -5.87
N ASN A 112 9.11 -5.62 -5.31
CA ASN A 112 9.32 -5.29 -3.90
C ASN A 112 8.91 -3.85 -3.55
N SER A 113 8.87 -2.94 -4.52
CA SER A 113 8.31 -1.60 -4.34
C SER A 113 6.79 -1.60 -4.22
N GLY A 114 6.14 -2.76 -4.45
CA GLY A 114 4.70 -2.94 -4.30
C GLY A 114 3.89 -2.30 -5.42
N LYS A 115 4.53 -1.96 -6.54
CA LYS A 115 3.85 -1.51 -7.75
C LYS A 115 3.15 -2.71 -8.37
N VAL A 116 1.87 -2.85 -8.04
CA VAL A 116 0.96 -3.84 -8.61
C VAL A 116 -0.19 -3.07 -9.23
N HIS A 117 -0.71 -3.54 -10.37
CA HIS A 117 -1.91 -2.97 -10.97
C HIS A 117 -3.13 -3.54 -10.23
N LEU A 118 -3.79 -2.72 -9.41
CA LEU A 118 -5.05 -3.08 -8.78
C LEU A 118 -6.18 -2.70 -9.74
N THR A 119 -7.04 -3.63 -10.14
CA THR A 119 -8.11 -3.32 -11.10
C THR A 119 -9.32 -2.71 -10.40
N SER A 120 -9.71 -3.25 -9.25
CA SER A 120 -10.83 -2.74 -8.46
C SER A 120 -10.67 -3.05 -6.98
N LEU A 121 -11.30 -2.20 -6.17
CA LEU A 121 -11.49 -2.36 -4.74
C LEU A 121 -12.97 -2.10 -4.41
N GLU A 122 -13.61 -3.05 -3.75
CA GLU A 122 -14.99 -2.92 -3.27
C GLU A 122 -15.04 -3.16 -1.76
N GLY A 123 -15.55 -2.18 -1.01
CA GLY A 123 -15.83 -2.34 0.41
C GLY A 123 -17.25 -2.84 0.64
N GLN A 124 -17.41 -4.03 1.22
CA GLN A 124 -18.72 -4.42 1.75
C GLN A 124 -19.03 -3.50 2.94
N ASN A 125 -19.98 -2.58 2.73
CA ASN A 125 -20.48 -1.58 3.69
C ASN A 125 -19.66 -0.28 3.81
N GLY A 126 -18.75 0.01 2.87
CA GLY A 126 -18.03 1.28 2.72
C GLY A 126 -18.25 1.89 1.34
N VAL A 127 -18.13 3.22 1.22
CA VAL A 127 -18.57 4.05 0.09
C VAL A 127 -17.89 3.66 -1.25
N GLY A 128 -18.59 2.86 -2.07
CA GLY A 128 -18.34 2.72 -3.51
C GLY A 128 -17.19 1.79 -3.93
N THR A 129 -17.22 1.40 -5.21
CA THR A 129 -16.12 0.71 -5.88
C THR A 129 -15.06 1.74 -6.27
N LEU A 130 -13.83 1.56 -5.81
CA LEU A 130 -12.68 2.33 -6.27
C LEU A 130 -12.04 1.58 -7.45
N ILE A 131 -12.04 2.23 -8.61
CA ILE A 131 -11.35 1.74 -9.81
C ILE A 131 -10.00 2.44 -9.86
N TYR A 132 -8.93 1.67 -10.03
CA TYR A 132 -7.59 2.21 -10.21
C TYR A 132 -7.15 1.95 -11.66
N GLU A 133 -6.73 3.01 -12.34
CA GLU A 133 -6.23 2.91 -13.73
C GLU A 133 -4.70 2.69 -13.76
N ASP A 134 -4.01 2.94 -12.64
CA ASP A 134 -2.55 2.95 -12.52
C ASP A 134 -2.04 2.04 -11.40
N SER A 135 -0.75 1.69 -11.46
CA SER A 135 -0.07 0.99 -10.36
C SER A 135 0.40 1.97 -9.28
N LEU A 136 -0.17 1.88 -8.08
CA LEU A 136 0.34 2.57 -6.89
C LEU A 136 1.25 1.65 -6.07
N THR A 137 2.20 2.24 -5.35
CA THR A 137 3.06 1.53 -4.38
C THR A 137 2.36 1.28 -3.05
N LEU A 138 1.36 2.11 -2.72
CA LEU A 138 0.56 2.09 -1.51
C LEU A 138 -0.86 2.54 -1.85
N TYR A 139 -1.84 1.68 -1.55
CA TYR A 139 -3.26 1.94 -1.72
C TYR A 139 -3.87 2.33 -0.38
N ARG A 140 -4.78 3.30 -0.38
CA ARG A 140 -5.51 3.72 0.83
C ARG A 140 -6.89 3.09 0.84
N PHE A 141 -7.20 2.34 1.88
CA PHE A 141 -8.45 1.62 2.04
C PHE A 141 -9.27 2.31 3.15
N PRO A 142 -10.42 2.92 2.83
CA PRO A 142 -11.27 3.56 3.82
C PRO A 142 -11.99 2.52 4.68
N LEU A 143 -12.03 2.73 5.99
CA LEU A 143 -12.75 1.88 6.95
C LEU A 143 -14.20 2.38 7.13
N ASN A 144 -15.10 1.46 7.43
CA ASN A 144 -16.49 1.74 7.73
C ASN A 144 -16.60 2.56 9.03
N THR A 145 -17.13 3.77 8.93
CA THR A 145 -17.33 4.68 10.06
C THR A 145 -18.51 4.28 10.94
N ASN A 146 -19.40 3.41 10.47
CA ASN A 146 -20.62 2.99 11.17
C ASN A 146 -20.54 1.61 11.82
N ALA A 147 -19.44 0.86 11.59
CA ALA A 147 -19.23 -0.47 12.14
C ALA A 147 -17.77 -0.66 12.56
N ASP A 148 -17.53 -1.56 13.51
CA ASP A 148 -16.19 -1.94 14.00
C ASP A 148 -15.52 -3.00 13.10
N PHE A 149 -15.97 -3.06 11.84
CA PHE A 149 -15.63 -4.08 10.86
C PHE A 149 -15.73 -3.52 9.45
N SER A 150 -14.75 -3.84 8.60
CA SER A 150 -14.82 -3.63 7.15
C SER A 150 -14.30 -4.84 6.40
N ARG A 151 -15.04 -5.27 5.38
CA ARG A 151 -14.60 -6.29 4.43
C ARG A 151 -14.29 -5.65 3.09
N PHE A 152 -13.15 -6.01 2.53
CA PHE A 152 -12.71 -5.58 1.22
C PHE A 152 -12.61 -6.77 0.28
N ILE A 153 -13.11 -6.59 -0.93
CA ILE A 153 -12.94 -7.49 -2.06
C ILE A 153 -12.11 -6.75 -3.09
N MET A 154 -11.09 -7.40 -3.61
CA MET A 154 -10.10 -6.80 -4.48
C MET A 154 -9.86 -7.69 -5.70
N THR A 155 -9.59 -7.09 -6.85
CA THR A 155 -9.13 -7.85 -8.03
C THR A 155 -7.71 -7.46 -8.39
N ILE A 156 -6.79 -8.43 -8.32
CA ILE A 156 -5.39 -8.30 -8.75
C ILE A 156 -5.16 -9.34 -9.85
N ASP A 157 -4.72 -8.91 -11.04
CA ASP A 157 -4.43 -9.79 -12.18
C ASP A 157 -5.59 -10.77 -12.51
N GLY A 158 -6.84 -10.30 -12.41
CA GLY A 158 -8.04 -11.10 -12.65
C GLY A 158 -8.38 -12.11 -11.55
N ASN A 159 -7.62 -12.15 -10.45
CA ASN A 159 -7.89 -12.96 -9.28
C ASN A 159 -8.56 -12.12 -8.18
N GLU A 160 -9.63 -12.65 -7.60
CA GLU A 160 -10.32 -12.02 -6.47
C GLU A 160 -9.64 -12.38 -5.14
N TYR A 161 -9.41 -11.38 -4.30
CA TYR A 161 -8.87 -11.48 -2.94
C TYR A 161 -9.82 -10.83 -1.95
N SER A 162 -9.85 -11.32 -0.72
CA SER A 162 -10.66 -10.71 0.35
C SER A 162 -9.86 -10.42 1.61
N LEU A 163 -10.24 -9.37 2.32
CA LEU A 163 -9.59 -8.93 3.55
C LEU A 163 -10.63 -8.37 4.54
N ASP A 164 -10.67 -8.94 5.73
CA ASP A 164 -11.58 -8.56 6.81
C ASP A 164 -10.80 -7.84 7.91
N THR A 165 -11.09 -6.55 8.05
CA THR A 165 -10.51 -5.68 9.08
C THR A 165 -11.45 -5.53 10.26
N TYR A 166 -10.88 -5.51 11.46
CA TYR A 166 -11.58 -5.22 12.72
C TYR A 166 -10.86 -4.09 13.43
N TYR A 167 -11.59 -3.24 14.15
CA TYR A 167 -11.03 -2.08 14.84
C TYR A 167 -12.03 -1.55 15.88
N THR A 168 -11.53 -0.85 16.89
CA THR A 168 -12.34 -0.12 17.86
C THR A 168 -12.55 1.31 17.39
N ARG A 169 -13.79 1.76 17.24
CA ARG A 169 -14.07 3.17 16.90
C ARG A 169 -14.18 4.05 18.14
N GLU A 170 -13.68 5.27 18.02
CA GLU A 170 -13.87 6.33 19.01
C GLU A 170 -14.28 7.62 18.28
N THR A 171 -15.36 8.24 18.75
CA THR A 171 -15.79 9.54 18.28
C THR A 171 -15.08 10.60 19.10
N VAL A 172 -14.22 11.38 18.46
CA VAL A 172 -13.42 12.43 19.10
C VAL A 172 -13.88 13.77 18.56
N GLU A 173 -14.17 14.69 19.48
CA GLU A 173 -14.43 16.09 19.15
C GLU A 173 -13.09 16.82 19.04
N GLU A 174 -12.74 17.28 17.84
CA GLU A 174 -11.55 18.08 17.59
C GLU A 174 -11.95 19.49 17.15
N GLU A 175 -11.74 20.46 18.04
CA GLU A 175 -12.03 21.89 17.86
C GLU A 175 -13.46 22.22 17.42
N ARG A 176 -13.78 22.04 16.14
CA ARG A 176 -15.06 22.37 15.49
C ARG A 176 -15.67 21.20 14.72
N TYR A 177 -15.06 20.01 14.79
CA TYR A 177 -15.45 18.86 13.99
C TYR A 177 -15.52 17.60 14.83
N ILE A 178 -16.45 16.72 14.46
CA ILE A 178 -16.49 15.36 14.97
C ILE A 178 -15.66 14.47 14.03
N VAL A 179 -14.68 13.76 14.58
CA VAL A 179 -13.83 12.81 13.85
C VAL A 179 -14.05 11.40 14.41
N ILE A 180 -14.24 10.43 13.53
CA ILE A 180 -14.27 9.01 13.92
C ILE A 180 -12.86 8.46 13.74
N LYS A 181 -12.21 8.07 14.83
CA LYS A 181 -10.91 7.39 14.82
C LYS A 181 -11.14 5.90 14.98
N ALA A 182 -10.30 5.11 14.32
CA ALA A 182 -10.30 3.66 14.46
C ALA A 182 -8.96 3.21 15.03
N TYR A 183 -9.04 2.53 16.18
CA TYR A 183 -7.93 2.02 16.96
C TYR A 183 -7.89 0.49 16.98
N ASN A 184 -6.81 -0.10 17.49
CA ASN A 184 -6.68 -1.56 17.64
C ASN A 184 -6.97 -2.30 16.33
N PHE A 185 -6.51 -1.76 15.21
CA PHE A 185 -6.77 -2.33 13.89
C PHE A 185 -6.21 -3.75 13.80
N GLU A 186 -6.90 -4.64 13.13
CA GLU A 186 -6.40 -5.99 12.94
C GLU A 186 -7.02 -6.58 11.69
N ILE A 187 -6.32 -7.55 11.12
CA ILE A 187 -6.83 -8.35 10.01
C ILE A 187 -6.81 -9.78 10.50
N ARG A 188 -8.00 -10.35 10.70
CA ARG A 188 -8.16 -11.71 11.22
C ARG A 188 -8.37 -12.71 10.10
N ASP A 189 -9.14 -12.32 9.08
CA ASP A 189 -9.51 -13.18 7.98
C ASP A 189 -9.10 -12.55 6.65
N TYR A 190 -8.48 -13.35 5.80
CA TYR A 190 -8.12 -12.97 4.44
C TYR A 190 -8.08 -14.21 3.55
N SER A 191 -8.29 -14.04 2.24
CA SER A 191 -8.28 -15.12 1.26
C SER A 191 -7.24 -14.91 0.17
N ARG A 192 -6.63 -16.02 -0.27
CA ARG A 192 -5.69 -16.12 -1.39
C ARG A 192 -4.38 -15.33 -1.29
N PHE A 193 -4.18 -14.55 -0.23
CA PHE A 193 -2.85 -14.06 0.15
C PHE A 193 -2.06 -15.17 0.85
N ASP A 194 -0.77 -15.27 0.56
CA ASP A 194 0.15 -16.18 1.25
C ASP A 194 0.38 -15.74 2.69
N SER A 195 0.50 -14.42 2.89
CA SER A 195 0.64 -13.82 4.23
C SER A 195 0.37 -12.32 4.20
N LEU A 196 0.03 -11.79 5.38
CA LEU A 196 -0.08 -10.35 5.63
C LEU A 196 0.90 -9.94 6.73
N LYS A 197 1.54 -8.78 6.56
CA LYS A 197 2.33 -8.12 7.62
C LYS A 197 1.79 -6.74 7.87
N ILE A 198 1.49 -6.43 9.12
CA ILE A 198 1.00 -5.11 9.52
C ILE A 198 2.16 -4.36 10.20
N SER A 199 2.53 -3.20 9.67
CA SER A 199 3.48 -2.27 10.28
C SER A 199 2.77 -1.00 10.73
N GLN A 200 3.27 -0.44 11.84
CA GLN A 200 2.61 0.63 12.58
C GLN A 200 3.69 1.53 13.19
N ARG A 201 3.38 2.81 13.42
CA ARG A 201 4.33 3.76 14.03
C ARG A 201 4.28 3.71 15.56
N ASP A 202 3.10 3.68 16.17
CA ASP A 202 2.89 3.58 17.62
C ASP A 202 2.37 2.19 18.01
N SER A 203 2.99 1.57 19.01
CA SER A 203 2.62 0.24 19.54
C SER A 203 1.66 0.27 20.74
N ILE A 204 1.35 1.45 21.27
CA ILE A 204 0.54 1.63 22.50
C ILE A 204 -0.84 2.21 22.17
N ASN A 205 -0.89 3.27 21.34
CA ASN A 205 -2.15 3.89 20.88
C ASN A 205 -2.32 3.65 19.39
N TYR A 206 -2.70 2.43 19.04
CA TYR A 206 -2.67 1.98 17.67
C TYR A 206 -3.77 2.62 16.81
N SER A 207 -3.43 3.61 15.97
CA SER A 207 -4.35 4.19 14.98
C SER A 207 -4.27 3.48 13.63
N SER A 208 -5.44 3.12 13.07
CA SER A 208 -5.56 2.58 11.71
C SER A 208 -4.92 3.46 10.64
N ASN A 209 -5.00 4.79 10.78
CA ASN A 209 -4.43 5.74 9.80
C ASN A 209 -2.90 5.67 9.69
N GLU A 210 -2.24 5.07 10.69
CA GLU A 210 -0.80 4.81 10.69
C GLU A 210 -0.46 3.37 10.23
N ALA A 211 -1.47 2.51 10.11
CA ALA A 211 -1.30 1.12 9.71
C ALA A 211 -0.90 1.03 8.22
N THR A 212 0.16 0.28 7.97
CA THR A 212 0.54 -0.17 6.63
C THR A 212 0.54 -1.69 6.58
N VAL A 213 -0.32 -2.25 5.75
CA VAL A 213 -0.45 -3.68 5.49
C VAL A 213 0.40 -4.02 4.27
N THR A 214 1.23 -5.05 4.39
CA THR A 214 1.96 -5.64 3.28
C THR A 214 1.36 -7.01 3.02
N ALA A 215 0.73 -7.16 1.86
CA ALA A 215 0.07 -8.38 1.43
C ALA A 215 0.93 -9.12 0.41
N TYR A 216 1.26 -10.36 0.72
CA TYR A 216 2.03 -11.24 -0.15
C TYR A 216 1.09 -12.22 -0.86
N PHE A 217 1.27 -12.40 -2.16
CA PHE A 217 0.42 -13.23 -3.02
C PHE A 217 1.22 -13.81 -4.19
#